data_AF-A0A962QVD8-F1
#
_entry.id   AF-A0A962QVD8-F1
#
_cell.length_a   1.000
_cell.length_b   1.000
_cell.length_c   1.000
_cell.angle_alpha   90.00
_cell.angle_beta   90.00
_cell.angle_gamma   90.00
#
_symmetry.space_group_name_H-M   'P 1'
#
loop_
_entity.id
_entity.type
_entity.pdbx_description
1 polymer ?
#
loop_
_entity_poly.entity_id
_entity_poly.type
_entity_poly.pdbx_seq_one_letter_code
_entity_poly.pdbx_strand_id
1 'polypeptide(L)'
;MSTRCARVPAAPREAEEVAVVATRIACAGLLACAATAQAAVLPEERGDIMYHRYDGGGVTVDGPAVLVRKNFKETYSVNASYYVDNVSSASIDVVTTGASAYGETRTEYSLGGDYLYDKSIVGIGYTNSDESDYTSNTWYFNVSQDFFGDLTTLSFGYSQSQDDVYQ
;
A
#
# COMPACT_ATOMS: atom_id res chain seq x y z
N MET A 1 70.86 51.73 -6.20
CA MET A 1 69.65 51.37 -5.42
C MET A 1 69.07 50.10 -6.04
N SER A 2 69.22 48.95 -5.37
CA SER A 2 68.80 47.64 -5.88
C SER A 2 67.56 47.19 -5.10
N THR A 3 66.38 47.32 -5.70
CA THR A 3 65.13 46.79 -5.15
C THR A 3 65.08 45.28 -5.35
N ARG A 4 65.26 44.51 -4.27
CA ARG A 4 65.02 43.07 -4.27
C ARG A 4 63.51 42.83 -4.35
N CYS A 5 63.06 42.15 -5.39
CA CYS A 5 61.69 41.67 -5.53
C CYS A 5 61.50 40.50 -4.54
N ALA A 6 60.61 40.67 -3.55
CA ALA A 6 60.32 39.62 -2.58
C ALA A 6 59.44 38.54 -3.23
N ARG A 7 59.93 37.29 -3.24
CA ARG A 7 59.18 36.13 -3.73
C ARG A 7 58.08 35.81 -2.72
N VAL A 8 56.82 35.91 -3.15
CA VAL A 8 55.67 35.48 -2.35
C VAL A 8 55.82 33.97 -2.06
N PRO A 9 55.72 33.52 -0.80
CA PRO A 9 55.80 32.10 -0.49
C PRO A 9 54.61 31.39 -1.12
N ALA A 10 54.87 30.40 -1.97
CA ALA A 10 53.85 29.51 -2.48
C ALA A 10 53.23 28.76 -1.30
N ALA A 11 51.90 28.76 -1.20
CA ALA A 11 51.19 27.93 -0.24
C ALA A 11 51.66 26.46 -0.41
N PRO A 12 51.83 25.69 0.68
CA PRO A 12 52.27 24.31 0.56
C PRO A 12 51.24 23.56 -0.28
N ARG A 13 51.68 22.94 -1.38
CA ARG A 13 50.82 22.18 -2.31
C ARG A 13 49.92 21.16 -1.60
N GLU A 14 50.38 20.64 -0.47
CA GLU A 14 49.62 19.72 0.37
C GLU A 14 48.34 20.33 0.95
N ALA A 15 48.33 21.61 1.31
CA ALA A 15 47.13 22.28 1.83
C ALA A 15 46.06 22.49 0.74
N GLU A 16 46.50 22.73 -0.50
CA GLU A 16 45.61 22.90 -1.66
C GLU A 16 45.01 21.56 -2.08
N GLU A 17 45.81 20.49 -2.07
CA GLU A 17 45.39 19.13 -2.41
C GLU A 17 44.41 18.57 -1.35
N VAL A 18 44.69 18.78 -0.06
CA VAL A 18 43.78 18.40 1.04
C VAL A 18 42.46 19.17 0.97
N ALA A 19 42.49 20.46 0.64
CA ALA A 19 41.27 21.25 0.46
C ALA A 19 40.43 20.72 -0.72
N VAL A 20 41.06 20.40 -1.86
CA VAL A 20 40.36 19.85 -3.04
C VAL A 20 39.77 18.47 -2.75
N VAL A 21 40.49 17.60 -2.04
CA VAL A 21 40.00 16.27 -1.63
C VAL A 21 38.84 16.40 -0.64
N ALA A 22 38.96 17.28 0.36
CA ALA A 22 37.89 17.54 1.32
C ALA A 22 36.63 18.12 0.65
N THR A 23 36.79 19.06 -0.30
CA THR A 23 35.67 19.61 -1.08
C THR A 23 35.02 18.55 -1.97
N ARG A 24 35.81 17.68 -2.62
CA ARG A 24 35.27 16.58 -3.44
C ARG A 24 34.52 15.55 -2.61
N ILE A 25 35.02 15.18 -1.43
CA ILE A 25 34.33 14.28 -0.50
C ILE A 25 33.04 14.93 0.01
N ALA A 26 33.06 16.21 0.35
CA ALA A 26 31.86 16.94 0.79
C ALA A 26 30.80 17.02 -0.32
N CYS A 27 31.20 17.31 -1.56
CA CYS A 27 30.29 17.32 -2.72
C CYS A 27 29.76 15.92 -3.05
N ALA A 28 30.59 14.87 -2.99
CA ALA A 28 30.16 13.49 -3.17
C ALA A 28 29.19 13.03 -2.07
N GLY A 29 29.43 13.44 -0.82
CA GLY A 29 28.50 13.24 0.30
C GLY A 29 27.17 13.95 0.11
N LEU A 30 27.18 15.21 -0.36
CA LEU A 30 25.95 15.95 -0.67
C LEU A 30 25.15 15.31 -1.82
N LEU A 31 25.83 14.83 -2.87
CA LEU A 31 25.20 14.15 -4.01
C LEU A 31 24.61 12.79 -3.61
N ALA A 32 25.25 12.06 -2.71
CA ALA A 32 24.72 10.78 -2.19
C ALA A 32 23.49 10.99 -1.30
N CYS A 33 23.44 12.06 -0.50
CA CYS A 33 22.26 12.40 0.31
C CYS A 33 21.09 12.93 -0.53
N ALA A 34 21.34 13.51 -1.70
CA ALA A 34 20.27 14.01 -2.58
C ALA A 34 19.47 12.88 -3.26
N ALA A 35 20.03 11.66 -3.35
CA ALA A 35 19.39 10.52 -4.00
C ALA A 35 18.29 9.84 -3.16
N THR A 36 18.06 10.26 -1.91
CA THR A 36 17.07 9.63 -1.02
C THR A 36 15.72 10.33 -0.97
N ALA A 37 15.54 11.45 -1.68
CA ALA A 37 14.30 12.23 -1.69
C ALA A 37 13.28 11.73 -2.72
N GLN A 38 12.98 10.43 -2.74
CA GLN A 38 11.73 9.96 -3.37
C GLN A 38 10.65 9.94 -2.29
N ALA A 39 9.49 10.54 -2.57
CA ALA A 39 8.32 10.30 -1.74
C ALA A 39 7.76 8.95 -2.16
N ALA A 40 7.34 8.12 -1.20
CA ALA A 40 6.44 7.02 -1.52
C ALA A 40 5.19 7.63 -2.19
N VAL A 41 4.59 6.91 -3.12
CA VAL A 41 3.45 7.44 -3.87
C VAL A 41 2.17 6.85 -3.31
N LEU A 42 1.14 7.68 -3.14
CA LEU A 42 -0.18 7.18 -2.79
C LEU A 42 -0.66 6.17 -3.83
N PRO A 43 -1.48 5.18 -3.44
CA PRO A 43 -2.10 4.30 -4.41
C PRO A 43 -2.87 5.08 -5.47
N GLU A 44 -2.89 4.57 -6.71
CA GLU A 44 -3.56 5.27 -7.81
C GLU A 44 -5.07 5.44 -7.57
N GLU A 45 -5.60 6.58 -8.01
CA GLU A 45 -7.05 6.81 -8.06
C GLU A 45 -7.68 5.87 -9.07
N ARG A 46 -8.76 5.18 -8.68
CA ARG A 46 -9.45 4.24 -9.56
C ARG A 46 -10.92 4.12 -9.20
N GLY A 47 -11.73 3.87 -10.22
CA GLY A 47 -13.15 3.57 -10.10
C GLY A 47 -13.42 2.32 -10.93
N ASP A 48 -13.68 1.20 -10.28
CA ASP A 48 -13.80 -0.08 -10.92
C ASP A 48 -15.16 -0.69 -10.63
N ILE A 49 -15.71 -1.31 -11.65
CA ILE A 49 -16.89 -2.16 -11.55
C ILE A 49 -16.51 -3.47 -12.19
N MET A 50 -16.72 -4.55 -11.45
CA MET A 50 -16.42 -5.91 -11.86
C MET A 50 -17.65 -6.77 -11.64
N TYR A 51 -17.84 -7.75 -12.52
CA TYR A 51 -18.68 -8.89 -12.24
C TYR A 51 -17.78 -10.13 -12.32
N HIS A 52 -17.83 -10.97 -11.31
CA HIS A 52 -17.09 -12.22 -11.27
C HIS A 52 -18.08 -13.39 -11.30
N ARG A 53 -17.67 -14.48 -11.95
CA ARG A 53 -18.41 -15.74 -11.98
C ARG A 53 -17.45 -16.90 -12.10
N TYR A 54 -17.64 -17.90 -11.25
CA TYR A 54 -17.00 -19.19 -11.29
C TYR A 54 -18.09 -20.27 -11.28
N ASP A 55 -17.93 -21.29 -12.11
CA ASP A 55 -18.82 -22.45 -12.17
C ASP A 55 -17.97 -23.69 -12.33
N GLY A 56 -17.90 -24.51 -11.28
CA GLY A 56 -17.07 -25.70 -11.25
C GLY A 56 -17.24 -26.53 -10.00
N GLY A 57 -17.20 -27.86 -10.15
CA GLY A 57 -17.25 -28.79 -9.01
C GLY A 57 -18.59 -28.85 -8.29
N GLY A 58 -19.70 -28.49 -8.97
CA GLY A 58 -21.04 -28.43 -8.36
C GLY A 58 -21.28 -27.16 -7.53
N VAL A 59 -20.37 -26.18 -7.63
CA VAL A 59 -20.47 -24.88 -6.96
C VAL A 59 -20.46 -23.78 -8.02
N THR A 60 -21.38 -22.83 -7.90
CA THR A 60 -21.35 -21.57 -8.64
C THR A 60 -21.15 -20.43 -7.65
N VAL A 61 -20.19 -19.55 -7.97
CA VAL A 61 -19.83 -18.38 -7.17
C VAL A 61 -19.92 -17.17 -8.08
N ASP A 62 -20.79 -16.21 -7.80
CA ASP A 62 -20.89 -15.01 -8.64
C ASP A 62 -21.39 -13.76 -7.93
N GLY A 63 -20.96 -12.60 -8.45
CA GLY A 63 -21.51 -11.34 -8.00
C GLY A 63 -20.79 -10.09 -8.50
N PRO A 64 -21.42 -8.92 -8.30
CA PRO A 64 -20.83 -7.64 -8.60
C PRO A 64 -19.83 -7.21 -7.53
N ALA A 65 -18.83 -6.44 -7.94
CA ALA A 65 -17.93 -5.71 -7.05
C ALA A 65 -17.71 -4.30 -7.61
N VAL A 66 -17.69 -3.32 -6.72
CA VAL A 66 -17.43 -1.92 -7.02
C VAL A 66 -16.35 -1.41 -6.08
N LEU A 67 -15.41 -0.63 -6.62
CA LEU A 67 -14.39 0.04 -5.84
C LEU A 67 -14.24 1.46 -6.33
N VAL A 68 -14.13 2.41 -5.41
CA VAL A 68 -13.78 3.79 -5.69
C VAL A 68 -12.67 4.22 -4.76
N ARG A 69 -11.58 4.77 -5.32
CA ARG A 69 -10.47 5.37 -4.60
C ARG A 69 -10.20 6.76 -5.14
N LYS A 70 -10.02 7.72 -4.23
CA LYS A 70 -9.72 9.11 -4.54
C LYS A 70 -8.60 9.62 -3.66
N ASN A 71 -7.66 10.33 -4.27
CA ASN A 71 -6.56 10.98 -3.59
C ASN A 71 -6.89 12.46 -3.38
N PHE A 72 -6.59 12.96 -2.20
CA PHE A 72 -6.67 14.37 -1.85
C PHE A 72 -5.25 14.87 -1.68
N LYS A 73 -4.82 15.66 -2.67
CA LYS A 73 -3.41 16.07 -2.82
C LYS A 73 -2.51 14.84 -2.97
N GLU A 74 -1.23 15.02 -2.69
CA GLU A 74 -0.20 13.99 -2.66
C GLU A 74 0.00 13.47 -1.23
N THR A 75 -1.05 13.43 -0.41
CA THR A 75 -0.91 13.13 1.04
C THR A 75 -2.00 12.24 1.60
N TYR A 76 -3.25 12.33 1.12
CA TYR A 76 -4.34 11.48 1.61
C TYR A 76 -4.95 10.67 0.47
N SER A 77 -5.29 9.42 0.73
CA SER A 77 -6.10 8.55 -0.14
C SER A 77 -7.31 8.07 0.65
N VAL A 78 -8.49 8.05 0.04
CA VAL A 78 -9.70 7.48 0.62
C VAL A 78 -10.27 6.48 -0.37
N ASN A 79 -10.69 5.33 0.11
CA ASN A 79 -11.30 4.30 -0.72
C ASN A 79 -12.54 3.70 -0.06
N ALA A 80 -13.50 3.32 -0.89
CA ALA A 80 -14.68 2.57 -0.51
C ALA A 80 -14.90 1.44 -1.51
N SER A 81 -15.28 0.27 -1.01
CA SER A 81 -15.60 -0.90 -1.81
C SER A 81 -16.91 -1.54 -1.36
N TYR A 82 -17.59 -2.11 -2.35
CA TYR A 82 -18.80 -2.90 -2.17
C TYR A 82 -18.63 -4.19 -2.95
N TYR A 83 -18.74 -5.32 -2.26
CA TYR A 83 -18.55 -6.64 -2.85
C TYR A 83 -19.73 -7.53 -2.49
N VAL A 84 -20.31 -8.20 -3.49
CA VAL A 84 -21.34 -9.21 -3.28
C VAL A 84 -20.83 -10.53 -3.84
N ASP A 85 -20.93 -11.58 -3.04
CA ASP A 85 -20.64 -12.95 -3.44
C ASP A 85 -21.88 -13.82 -3.23
N ASN A 86 -22.33 -14.52 -4.27
CA ASN A 86 -23.39 -15.50 -4.17
C ASN A 86 -22.78 -16.88 -4.38
N VAL A 87 -22.81 -17.70 -3.35
CA VAL A 87 -22.33 -19.07 -3.39
C VAL A 87 -23.53 -20.00 -3.46
N SER A 88 -23.61 -20.80 -4.51
CA SER A 88 -24.58 -21.89 -4.61
C SER A 88 -23.84 -23.21 -4.77
N SER A 89 -24.28 -24.23 -4.04
CA SER A 89 -23.71 -25.57 -4.11
C SER A 89 -24.80 -26.62 -4.20
N ALA A 90 -24.62 -27.55 -5.13
CA ALA A 90 -25.45 -28.74 -5.25
C ALA A 90 -24.52 -29.95 -5.27
N SER A 91 -24.46 -30.67 -4.15
CA SER A 91 -23.77 -31.96 -4.12
C SER A 91 -24.51 -32.98 -4.99
N ILE A 92 -23.80 -34.00 -5.49
CA ILE A 92 -24.41 -35.04 -6.33
C ILE A 92 -25.58 -35.73 -5.62
N ASP A 93 -25.47 -35.89 -4.30
CA ASP A 93 -26.51 -36.50 -3.45
C ASP A 93 -27.75 -35.60 -3.36
N VAL A 94 -27.60 -34.27 -3.27
CA VAL A 94 -28.71 -33.29 -3.30
C VAL A 94 -29.45 -33.34 -4.64
N VAL A 95 -28.72 -33.43 -5.76
CA VAL A 95 -29.31 -33.54 -7.10
C VAL A 95 -30.06 -34.86 -7.28
N THR A 96 -29.54 -35.98 -6.74
CA THR A 96 -30.16 -37.31 -6.89
C THR A 96 -31.28 -37.61 -5.89
N THR A 97 -31.24 -37.05 -4.68
CA THR A 97 -32.27 -37.25 -3.65
C THR A 97 -33.42 -36.24 -3.74
N GLY A 98 -33.26 -35.18 -4.54
CA GLY A 98 -34.26 -34.12 -4.67
C GLY A 98 -34.31 -33.15 -3.48
N ALA A 99 -33.23 -33.08 -2.68
CA ALA A 99 -33.08 -32.10 -1.63
C ALA A 99 -32.89 -30.68 -2.23
N SER A 100 -33.12 -29.64 -1.44
CA SER A 100 -32.91 -28.26 -1.87
C SER A 100 -31.42 -27.93 -2.01
N ALA A 101 -31.05 -27.28 -3.11
CA ALA A 101 -29.70 -26.73 -3.28
C ALA A 101 -29.37 -25.72 -2.18
N TYR A 102 -28.11 -25.66 -1.78
CA TYR A 102 -27.62 -24.67 -0.84
C TYR A 102 -27.32 -23.37 -1.59
N GLY A 103 -27.70 -22.23 -1.00
CA GLY A 103 -27.46 -20.91 -1.54
C GLY A 103 -27.20 -19.93 -0.41
N GLU A 104 -26.13 -19.16 -0.54
CA GLU A 104 -25.68 -18.16 0.42
C GLU A 104 -25.26 -16.89 -0.33
N THR A 105 -25.51 -15.74 0.30
CA THR A 105 -25.09 -14.44 -0.22
C THR A 105 -24.31 -13.72 0.86
N ARG A 106 -23.10 -13.29 0.52
CA ARG A 106 -22.25 -12.43 1.33
C ARG A 106 -22.22 -11.04 0.75
N THR A 107 -22.51 -10.05 1.57
CA THR A 107 -22.41 -8.64 1.22
C THR A 107 -21.35 -7.98 2.09
N GLU A 108 -20.30 -7.47 1.45
CA GLU A 108 -19.19 -6.82 2.14
C GLU A 108 -19.08 -5.35 1.74
N TYR A 109 -18.95 -4.49 2.74
CA TYR A 109 -18.64 -3.07 2.60
C TYR A 109 -17.30 -2.79 3.25
N SER A 110 -16.43 -2.05 2.56
CA SER A 110 -15.15 -1.61 3.13
C SER A 110 -14.97 -0.12 2.92
N LEU A 111 -14.39 0.53 3.92
CA LEU A 111 -13.99 1.94 3.89
C LEU A 111 -12.58 2.03 4.45
N GLY A 112 -11.68 2.69 3.73
CA GLY A 112 -10.30 2.85 4.12
C GLY A 112 -9.74 4.23 3.80
N GLY A 113 -8.70 4.60 4.51
CA GLY A 113 -7.94 5.82 4.27
C GLY A 113 -6.45 5.61 4.49
N ASP A 114 -5.65 6.22 3.63
CA ASP A 114 -4.19 6.21 3.70
C ASP A 114 -3.66 7.64 3.87
N TYR A 115 -2.65 7.79 4.72
CA TYR A 115 -1.88 9.00 4.92
C TYR A 115 -0.43 8.75 4.52
N LEU A 116 0.05 9.51 3.55
CA LEU A 116 1.42 9.47 3.07
C LEU A 116 2.25 10.55 3.77
N TYR A 117 3.36 10.13 4.36
CA TYR A 117 4.36 10.99 4.96
C TYR A 117 5.76 10.56 4.50
N ASP A 118 6.37 11.36 3.63
CA ASP A 118 7.65 11.06 2.96
C ASP A 118 7.63 9.68 2.26
N LYS A 119 8.30 8.68 2.85
CA LYS A 119 8.39 7.30 2.35
C LYS A 119 7.51 6.31 3.10
N SER A 120 6.67 6.81 4.00
CA SER A 120 5.83 5.98 4.86
C SER A 120 4.36 6.21 4.56
N ILE A 121 3.59 5.12 4.46
CA ILE A 121 2.14 5.17 4.33
C ILE A 121 1.52 4.55 5.57
N VAL A 122 0.63 5.30 6.21
CA VAL A 122 -0.17 4.85 7.34
C VAL A 122 -1.60 4.68 6.85
N GLY A 123 -2.12 3.47 6.91
CA GLY A 123 -3.49 3.15 6.52
C GLY A 123 -4.34 2.70 7.70
N ILE A 124 -5.62 3.01 7.63
CA ILE A 124 -6.66 2.51 8.51
C ILE A 124 -7.87 2.14 7.66
N GLY A 125 -8.60 1.12 8.07
CA GLY A 125 -9.89 0.85 7.46
C GLY A 125 -10.78 -0.04 8.30
N TYR A 126 -12.00 -0.14 7.80
CA TYR A 126 -13.09 -0.88 8.39
C TYR A 126 -13.79 -1.66 7.29
N THR A 127 -14.12 -2.91 7.61
CA THR A 127 -14.87 -3.81 6.74
C THR A 127 -16.02 -4.39 7.54
N ASN A 128 -17.21 -4.33 6.97
CA ASN A 128 -18.39 -5.03 7.45
C ASN A 128 -18.77 -6.10 6.42
N SER A 129 -18.99 -7.32 6.86
CA SER A 129 -19.44 -8.44 6.03
C SER A 129 -20.70 -9.02 6.65
N ASP A 130 -21.79 -9.04 5.89
CA ASP A 130 -23.05 -9.65 6.26
C ASP A 130 -23.27 -10.92 5.44
N GLU A 131 -23.51 -12.03 6.15
CA GLU A 131 -23.83 -13.34 5.59
C GLU A 131 -25.14 -13.88 6.19
N SER A 132 -25.53 -15.09 5.77
CA SER A 132 -26.82 -15.66 6.15
C SER A 132 -26.90 -16.04 7.64
N ASP A 133 -25.77 -16.42 8.22
CA ASP A 133 -25.63 -16.98 9.56
C ASP A 133 -24.65 -16.19 10.45
N TYR A 134 -23.98 -15.17 9.94
CA TYR A 134 -23.16 -14.28 10.77
C TYR A 134 -22.96 -12.89 10.14
N THR A 135 -22.61 -11.93 11.00
CA THR A 135 -22.12 -10.60 10.61
C THR A 135 -20.74 -10.39 11.22
N SER A 136 -19.82 -9.81 10.46
CA SER A 136 -18.45 -9.55 10.91
C SER A 136 -18.05 -8.10 10.71
N ASN A 137 -17.37 -7.55 11.72
CA ASN A 137 -16.90 -6.18 11.77
C ASN A 137 -15.39 -6.18 12.01
N THR A 138 -14.63 -5.93 10.95
CA THR A 138 -13.17 -5.91 10.97
C THR A 138 -12.63 -4.48 10.94
N TRP A 139 -11.72 -4.18 11.85
CA TRP A 139 -10.87 -2.99 11.77
C TRP A 139 -9.44 -3.41 11.46
N TYR A 140 -8.77 -2.64 10.61
CA TYR A 140 -7.35 -2.85 10.34
C TYR A 140 -6.57 -1.54 10.38
N PHE A 141 -5.29 -1.68 10.70
CA PHE A 141 -4.29 -0.63 10.69
C PHE A 141 -3.03 -1.15 10.02
N ASN A 142 -2.44 -0.36 9.13
CA ASN A 142 -1.22 -0.72 8.41
C ASN A 142 -0.22 0.43 8.38
N VAL A 143 1.06 0.10 8.41
CA VAL A 143 2.17 1.02 8.18
C VAL A 143 3.12 0.37 7.20
N SER A 144 3.43 1.04 6.10
CA SER A 144 4.47 0.63 5.17
C SER A 144 5.53 1.71 5.04
N GLN A 145 6.78 1.31 4.81
CA GLN A 145 7.90 2.22 4.55
C GLN A 145 8.81 1.69 3.47
N ASP A 146 9.17 2.55 2.52
CA ASP A 146 10.09 2.25 1.43
C ASP A 146 11.55 2.60 1.78
N PHE A 147 12.47 1.70 1.41
CA PHE A 147 13.90 1.78 1.63
C PHE A 147 14.67 1.62 0.31
N PHE A 148 15.93 2.06 0.31
CA PHE A 148 16.88 1.85 -0.79
C PHE A 148 16.40 2.31 -2.18
N GLY A 149 15.76 3.49 -2.26
CA GLY A 149 15.19 3.98 -3.52
C GLY A 149 14.01 3.13 -4.00
N ASP A 150 13.18 2.70 -3.05
CA ASP A 150 11.91 1.98 -3.27
C ASP A 150 12.13 0.55 -3.81
N LEU A 151 13.34 0.01 -3.62
CA LEU A 151 13.70 -1.38 -3.93
C LEU A 151 13.30 -2.36 -2.81
N THR A 152 12.93 -1.86 -1.63
CA THR A 152 12.47 -2.69 -0.52
C THR A 152 11.40 -1.95 0.26
N THR A 153 10.25 -2.59 0.44
CA THR A 153 9.16 -2.09 1.27
C THR A 153 9.04 -2.96 2.52
N LEU A 154 9.06 -2.34 3.68
CA LEU A 154 8.74 -3.00 4.95
C LEU A 154 7.31 -2.60 5.34
N SER A 155 6.46 -3.59 5.59
CA SER A 155 5.06 -3.37 5.96
C SER A 155 4.71 -4.11 7.24
N PHE A 156 4.01 -3.42 8.14
CA PHE A 156 3.42 -3.96 9.36
C PHE A 156 1.92 -3.71 9.34
N GLY A 157 1.14 -4.69 9.79
CA GLY A 157 -0.31 -4.57 9.88
C GLY A 157 -0.85 -5.25 11.12
N TYR A 158 -1.95 -4.71 11.64
CA TYR A 158 -2.76 -5.32 12.69
C TYR A 158 -4.23 -5.23 12.29
N SER A 159 -4.97 -6.31 12.52
CA SER A 159 -6.40 -6.37 12.28
C SER A 159 -7.10 -7.07 13.43
N GLN A 160 -8.31 -6.61 13.75
CA GLN A 160 -9.20 -7.23 14.71
C GLN A 160 -10.58 -7.35 14.09
N SER A 161 -11.17 -8.54 14.18
CA SER A 161 -12.54 -8.81 13.79
C SER A 161 -13.40 -9.12 15.00
N GLN A 162 -14.65 -8.68 14.95
CA GLN A 162 -15.70 -9.01 15.91
C GLN A 162 -16.88 -9.57 15.13
N ASP A 163 -17.28 -10.80 15.49
CA ASP A 163 -18.25 -11.56 14.74
C ASP A 163 -19.49 -11.84 15.61
N ASP A 164 -20.67 -11.55 15.07
CA ASP A 164 -21.97 -11.87 15.64
C ASP A 164 -22.57 -13.04 14.86
N VAL A 165 -22.78 -14.18 15.52
CA VAL A 165 -23.24 -15.42 14.88
C VAL A 165 -24.71 -15.66 15.21
N TYR A 166 -25.50 -15.98 14.19
CA TYR A 166 -26.92 -16.28 14.24
C TYR A 166 -27.16 -17.79 14.01
N GLN A 167 -28.25 -18.34 14.56
CA GLN A 167 -28.67 -19.74 14.40
C GLN A 167 -30.05 -19.83 13.77
#